data_AF-A0A931QK10-F1
#
_entry.id   AF-A0A931QK10-F1
#
_cell.length_a   1.000
_cell.length_b   1.000
_cell.length_c   1.000
_cell.angle_alpha   90.00
_cell.angle_beta   90.00
_cell.angle_gamma   90.00
#
_symmetry.space_group_name_H-M   'P 1'
#
loop_
_entity.id
_entity.type
_entity.pdbx_description
1 polymer ?
#
loop_
_entity_poly.entity_id
_entity_poly.type
_entity_poly.pdbx_seq_one_letter_code
_entity_poly.pdbx_strand_id
1 'polypeptide(L)' 'TPAQRANSEIIGDGQGVHWPEIDEDISAEGMLHGAPARRPRKSERLIGVPRKRHRKPPTRVTPGR' A
#
# COMPACT_ATOMS: atom_id res chain seq x y z
N THR A 1 -0.03 4.10 -20.35
CA THR A 1 -0.07 4.19 -21.82
C THR A 1 -1.03 3.14 -22.36
N PRO A 2 -1.53 3.24 -23.60
CA PRO A 2 -2.37 2.18 -24.19
C PRO A 2 -1.67 0.81 -24.19
N ALA A 3 -0.35 0.80 -24.41
CA ALA A 3 0.48 -0.41 -24.37
C ALA A 3 0.41 -1.13 -23.02
N GLN A 4 0.52 -0.39 -21.91
CA GLN A 4 0.41 -0.96 -20.55
C GLN A 4 -0.94 -1.64 -20.31
N ARG A 5 -2.02 -1.18 -20.94
CA ARG A 5 -3.35 -1.77 -20.77
C ARG A 5 -3.54 -3.05 -21.58
N ALA A 6 -2.77 -3.25 -22.63
CA ALA A 6 -2.81 -4.46 -23.45
C ALA A 6 -2.12 -5.65 -22.75
N ASN A 7 -1.19 -5.37 -21.83
CA ASN A 7 -0.45 -6.38 -21.07
C ASN A 7 -1.23 -6.76 -19.78
N SER A 8 -2.34 -7.47 -19.95
CA SER A 8 -3.20 -7.92 -18.84
C SER A 8 -3.17 -9.44 -18.70
N GLU A 9 -3.16 -9.94 -17.47
CA GLU A 9 -3.15 -11.37 -17.16
C GLU A 9 -4.39 -11.77 -16.36
N ILE A 10 -4.96 -12.95 -16.64
CA ILE A 10 -6.08 -13.50 -15.86
C ILE A 10 -5.51 -14.14 -14.58
N ILE A 11 -6.09 -13.80 -13.43
CA ILE A 11 -5.66 -14.30 -12.13
C ILE A 11 -6.79 -15.00 -11.37
N GLY A 12 -6.40 -15.81 -10.37
CA GLY A 12 -7.33 -16.47 -9.44
C GLY A 12 -8.37 -17.33 -10.15
N ASP A 13 -7.97 -18.18 -11.09
CA ASP A 13 -8.86 -19.07 -11.86
C ASP A 13 -10.02 -18.35 -12.59
N GLY A 14 -9.80 -17.11 -13.05
CA GLY A 14 -10.81 -16.32 -13.76
C GLY A 14 -11.53 -15.29 -12.90
N GLN A 15 -11.12 -15.11 -11.65
CA GLN A 15 -11.74 -14.18 -10.71
C GLN A 15 -11.31 -12.72 -10.92
N GLY A 16 -10.24 -12.47 -11.68
CA GLY A 16 -9.79 -11.11 -11.95
C GLY A 16 -8.76 -10.98 -13.06
N VAL A 17 -8.36 -9.73 -13.30
CA VAL A 17 -7.35 -9.33 -14.27
C VAL A 17 -6.29 -8.48 -13.55
N HIS A 18 -5.01 -8.82 -13.75
CA HIS A 18 -3.85 -8.12 -13.20
C HIS A 18 -3.10 -7.37 -14.30
N TRP A 19 -2.76 -6.11 -14.05
CA TRP A 19 -1.82 -5.35 -14.87
C TRP A 19 -0.49 -5.14 -14.11
N PRO A 20 0.56 -5.93 -14.40
CA PRO A 20 1.80 -5.91 -13.63
C PRO A 20 2.57 -4.59 -13.73
N GLU A 21 2.41 -3.86 -14.82
CA GLU A 21 3.14 -2.60 -15.04
C GLU A 21 2.61 -1.42 -14.21
N ILE A 22 1.34 -1.47 -13.80
CA ILE A 22 0.68 -0.37 -13.07
C ILE A 22 0.25 -0.79 -11.65
N ASP A 23 0.54 -2.03 -11.25
CA ASP A 23 0.20 -2.60 -9.93
C ASP A 23 -1.31 -2.48 -9.61
N GLU A 24 -2.14 -2.70 -10.64
CA GLU A 24 -3.60 -2.60 -10.55
C GLU A 24 -4.27 -3.96 -10.84
N ASP A 25 -5.22 -4.31 -9.97
CA ASP A 25 -6.04 -5.53 -10.06
C ASP A 25 -7.52 -5.14 -10.22
N ILE A 26 -8.23 -5.81 -11.14
CA ILE A 26 -9.68 -5.69 -11.30
C ILE A 26 -10.33 -7.05 -11.06
N SER A 27 -11.34 -7.10 -10.20
CA SER A 27 -12.09 -8.32 -9.88
C SER A 27 -13.33 -8.47 -10.76
N ALA A 28 -13.54 -9.66 -11.30
CA ALA A 28 -14.72 -10.01 -12.10
C ALA A 28 -16.03 -9.84 -11.30
N GLU A 29 -16.03 -10.26 -10.02
CA GLU A 29 -17.15 -10.07 -9.10
C GLU A 29 -17.52 -8.59 -8.95
N GLY A 30 -16.53 -7.72 -8.73
CA GLY A 30 -16.77 -6.29 -8.59
C GLY A 30 -17.36 -5.66 -9.86
N MET A 31 -16.92 -6.09 -11.04
CA MET A 31 -17.51 -5.63 -12.31
C MET A 31 -18.94 -6.11 -12.49
N LEU A 32 -19.23 -7.38 -12.17
CA LEU A 32 -20.57 -7.96 -12.33
C LEU A 32 -21.59 -7.35 -11.36
N HIS A 33 -21.16 -7.04 -10.14
CA HIS A 33 -22.01 -6.46 -9.10
C HIS A 33 -22.01 -4.92 -9.09
N GLY A 34 -21.28 -4.27 -10.00
CA GLY A 34 -21.15 -2.81 -10.03
C GLY A 34 -20.49 -2.22 -8.80
N ALA A 35 -19.64 -2.99 -8.11
CA ALA A 35 -18.90 -2.53 -6.96
C ALA A 35 -17.84 -1.49 -7.42
N PRO A 36 -17.75 -0.32 -6.76
CA PRO A 36 -16.77 0.68 -7.13
C PRO A 36 -15.35 0.17 -6.90
N ALA A 37 -14.44 0.52 -7.81
CA ALA A 37 -13.02 0.20 -7.67
C ALA A 37 -12.44 0.76 -6.37
N ARG A 38 -11.53 0.01 -5.75
CA ARG A 38 -10.79 0.49 -4.58
C ARG A 38 -9.99 1.73 -4.97
N ARG A 39 -10.22 2.83 -4.25
CA ARG A 39 -9.39 4.02 -4.43
C ARG A 39 -7.97 3.73 -3.92
N PRO A 40 -6.92 4.07 -4.67
CA PRO A 40 -5.56 3.96 -4.17
C PRO A 40 -5.46 4.77 -2.89
N ARG A 41 -4.93 4.17 -1.81
CA ARG A 41 -4.66 4.91 -0.60
C ARG A 41 -3.62 5.98 -0.96
N LYS A 42 -3.96 7.26 -0.80
CA LYS A 42 -2.94 8.30 -0.78
C LYS A 42 -2.02 7.92 0.37
N SER A 43 -0.83 7.40 0.05
CA SER A 43 0.24 7.36 1.02
C SER A 43 0.51 8.82 1.35
N GLU A 44 -0.01 9.28 2.48
CA GLU A 44 0.42 10.54 3.10
C GLU A 44 1.92 10.35 3.33
N ARG A 45 2.71 10.73 2.33
CA ARG A 45 4.14 10.82 2.46
C ARG A 45 4.28 11.93 3.49
N LEU A 46 4.46 11.55 4.76
CA LEU A 46 4.74 12.48 5.85
C LEU A 46 6.14 13.06 5.62
N ILE A 47 6.27 13.89 4.58
CA ILE A 47 7.40 14.79 4.38
C ILE A 47 7.21 15.89 5.42
N GLY A 48 7.66 15.62 6.65
CA GLY A 48 7.76 16.65 7.68
C GLY A 48 7.28 16.33 9.08
N VAL A 49 6.80 15.11 9.40
CA VAL A 49 6.55 14.77 10.82
C VAL A 49 7.84 14.18 11.42
N PRO A 50 8.56 14.92 12.29
CA PRO A 50 9.67 14.32 13.01
C PRO A 50 9.07 13.24 13.91
N ARG A 51 9.39 11.96 13.66
CA ARG A 51 9.09 10.89 14.61
C ARG A 51 9.68 11.31 15.94
N LYS A 52 8.83 11.54 16.96
CA LYS A 52 9.28 11.79 18.34
C LYS A 52 10.13 10.60 18.77
N ARG A 53 11.45 10.73 18.63
CA ARG A 53 12.39 9.78 19.21
C ARG A 53 12.17 9.82 20.71
N HIS A 54 11.62 8.74 21.27
CA HIS A 54 11.65 8.51 22.71
C HIS A 54 13.12 8.43 23.11
N ARG A 55 13.71 9.56 23.54
CA ARG A 55 14.99 9.53 24.24
C ARG A 55 14.70 8.87 25.58
N LYS A 56 15.25 7.69 25.81
CA LYS A 56 15.26 7.09 27.15
C LYS A 56 15.85 8.12 28.13
N PRO A 57 15.23 8.35 29.30
CA PRO A 57 15.80 9.26 30.28
C PRO A 57 17.20 8.76 30.69
N PRO A 58 18.17 9.64 30.95
CA PRO A 58 19.51 9.21 31.35
C PRO A 58 19.40 8.44 32.66
N THR A 59 19.92 7.21 32.65
CA THR A 59 20.06 6.39 33.85
C THR A 59 20.91 7.19 34.85
N ARG A 60 20.33 7.52 36.01
CA ARG A 60 21.04 8.18 37.10
C ARG A 60 22.11 7.22 37.62
N VAL A 61 23.36 7.45 37.23
CA VAL A 61 24.51 6.76 37.82
C VAL A 61 24.57 7.18 39.28
N THR A 62 24.36 6.23 40.18
CA THR A 62 24.49 6.44 41.62
C THR A 62 25.88 5.95 41.99
N PRO A 63 26.80 6.78 42.49
CA PRO A 63 28.07 6.26 42.98
C PRO A 63 27.87 5.78 44.42
N GLY A 64 28.41 4.59 44.71
CA GLY A 64 28.78 4.23 46.08
C GLY A 64 28.16 2.95 46.61
N ARG A 65 28.98 1.90 46.67
CA ARG A 65 29.43 1.39 47.96
C ARG A 65 30.88 0.95 47.86
#